data_AF-A0ABC8UBV5-F1
#
_entry.id   AF-A0ABC8UBV5-F1
#
_cell.length_a   1.000
_cell.length_b   1.000
_cell.length_c   1.000
_cell.angle_alpha   90.00
_cell.angle_beta   90.00
_cell.angle_gamma   90.00
#
_symmetry.space_group_name_H-M   'P 1'
#
loop_
_entity.id
_entity.type
_entity.pdbx_description
1 polymer ?
#
loop_
_entity_poly.entity_id
_entity_poly.type
_entity_poly.pdbx_seq_one_letter_code
_entity_poly.pdbx_strand_id
1 'polypeptide(L)'
;MQFGLSTSPLIFSMVCSIVLSLYHHLRSQLKLQFESFFSCVILRLAQGCYGASYQQQEVAMEALVDFCRQKAFVVEMYANLDCDITCGNVFEDLANILSKSAFPVNCPLSAMHILALDGMAERISNGLVSSEQGSISLEEYTPFWMVKCDNYSDPDHWVPFVCRRKDTKRRLMIGADQFNRGSQQRA
;
A
#
# COMPACT_ATOMS: atom_id res chain seq x y z
N MET A 1 12.57 19.11 1.41
CA MET A 1 13.24 17.80 1.28
C MET A 1 13.21 17.38 -0.18
N GLN A 2 14.37 17.21 -0.79
CA GLN A 2 14.51 16.84 -2.20
C GLN A 2 14.45 15.31 -2.26
N PHE A 3 13.23 14.75 -2.27
CA PHE A 3 13.02 13.32 -2.51
C PHE A 3 13.53 12.97 -3.91
N GLY A 4 14.00 11.73 -4.14
CA GLY A 4 14.69 11.23 -5.34
C GLY A 4 13.93 11.34 -6.68
N LEU A 5 13.48 12.54 -7.01
CA LEU A 5 12.81 12.95 -8.24
C LEU A 5 13.89 13.26 -9.27
N SER A 6 14.58 12.22 -9.73
CA SER A 6 15.44 12.36 -10.92
C SER A 6 14.54 12.74 -12.09
N THR A 7 14.87 13.81 -12.80
CA THR A 7 14.18 14.22 -14.04
C THR A 7 14.37 13.20 -15.17
N SER A 8 15.40 12.36 -15.09
CA SER A 8 15.66 11.29 -16.07
C SER A 8 14.84 10.03 -15.75
N PRO A 9 13.95 9.57 -16.67
CA PRO A 9 13.20 8.33 -16.52
C PRO A 9 14.10 7.09 -16.38
N LEU A 10 15.28 7.09 -17.02
CA LEU A 10 16.23 5.98 -16.97
C LEU A 10 16.82 5.80 -15.56
N ILE A 11 17.22 6.90 -14.92
CA ILE A 11 17.74 6.86 -13.55
C ILE A 11 16.64 6.39 -12.61
N PHE A 12 15.41 6.87 -12.79
CA PHE A 12 14.28 6.45 -11.99
C PHE A 12 13.97 4.96 -12.15
N SER A 13 14.00 4.43 -13.38
CA SER A 13 13.84 3.01 -13.67
C SER A 13 14.91 2.17 -12.94
N MET A 14 16.19 2.57 -12.99
CA MET A 14 17.25 1.89 -12.24
C MET A 14 17.02 1.90 -10.72
N VAL A 15 16.56 3.03 -10.17
CA VAL A 15 16.20 3.12 -8.74
C VAL A 15 15.07 2.15 -8.42
N CYS A 16 14.01 2.09 -9.24
CA CYS A 16 12.92 1.14 -9.05
C CYS A 16 13.42 -0.31 -9.08
N SER A 17 14.31 -0.68 -10.00
CA SER A 17 14.91 -2.01 -10.06
C SER A 17 15.74 -2.35 -8.82
N ILE A 18 16.51 -1.39 -8.30
CA ILE A 18 17.26 -1.58 -7.04
C ILE A 18 16.29 -1.81 -5.89
N VAL A 19 15.25 -0.99 -5.76
CA VAL A 19 14.26 -1.12 -4.67
C VAL A 19 13.48 -2.44 -4.80
N LEU A 20 13.16 -2.89 -6.01
CA LEU A 20 12.55 -4.21 -6.24
C LEU A 20 13.48 -5.35 -5.79
N SER A 21 14.78 -5.25 -6.07
CA SER A 21 15.77 -6.21 -5.58
C SER A 21 15.87 -6.18 -4.04
N LEU A 22 15.85 -4.99 -3.43
CA LEU A 22 15.81 -4.85 -1.97
C LEU A 22 14.53 -5.45 -1.40
N TYR A 23 13.39 -5.29 -2.07
CA TYR A 23 12.14 -5.91 -1.64
C TYR A 23 12.26 -7.44 -1.66
N HIS A 24 12.79 -8.00 -2.74
CA HIS A 24 12.94 -9.45 -2.87
C HIS A 24 13.79 -10.06 -1.74
N HIS A 25 14.85 -9.38 -1.31
CA HIS A 25 15.81 -9.93 -0.34
C HIS A 25 15.62 -9.42 1.10
N LEU A 26 15.06 -8.22 1.30
CA LEU A 26 15.07 -7.48 2.58
C LEU A 26 13.69 -6.93 3.00
N ARG A 27 12.58 -7.41 2.39
CA ARG A 27 11.19 -7.01 2.74
C ARG A 27 10.85 -7.01 4.22
N SER A 28 11.40 -7.92 5.02
CA SER A 28 11.15 -7.99 6.46
C SER A 28 11.92 -6.96 7.29
N GLN A 29 12.97 -6.36 6.72
CA GLN A 29 13.88 -5.44 7.44
C GLN A 29 13.64 -3.97 7.08
N LEU A 30 13.08 -3.70 5.90
CA LEU A 30 12.99 -2.35 5.33
C LEU A 30 11.55 -1.81 5.24
N LYS A 31 10.67 -2.25 6.15
CA LYS A 31 9.24 -1.93 6.14
C LYS A 31 8.93 -0.43 5.97
N LEU A 32 9.50 0.42 6.83
CA LEU A 32 9.23 1.86 6.81
C LEU A 32 9.87 2.55 5.61
N GLN A 33 10.98 2.02 5.11
CA GLN A 33 11.63 2.50 3.90
C GLN A 33 10.78 2.20 2.67
N PHE A 34 10.16 1.03 2.60
CA PHE A 34 9.18 0.71 1.55
C PHE A 34 7.94 1.58 1.65
N GLU A 35 7.39 1.77 2.85
CA GLU A 35 6.28 2.71 3.05
C GLU A 35 6.62 4.09 2.48
N SER A 36 7.77 4.65 2.86
CA SER A 36 8.22 5.94 2.35
C SER A 36 8.46 5.92 0.85
N PHE A 37 8.99 4.83 0.28
CA PHE A 37 9.20 4.74 -1.17
C PHE A 37 7.87 4.77 -1.93
N PHE A 38 6.90 3.95 -1.52
CA PHE A 38 5.59 3.91 -2.15
C PHE A 38 4.86 5.24 -1.97
N SER A 39 4.80 5.78 -0.75
CA SER A 39 4.05 7.01 -0.47
C SER A 39 4.71 8.27 -1.02
N CYS A 40 6.02 8.41 -0.91
CA CYS A 40 6.73 9.64 -1.28
C CYS A 40 7.30 9.62 -2.71
N VAL A 41 7.34 8.48 -3.38
CA VAL A 41 7.88 8.37 -4.75
C VAL A 41 6.84 7.79 -5.69
N ILE A 42 6.45 6.52 -5.54
CA ILE A 42 5.58 5.83 -6.51
C ILE A 42 4.21 6.51 -6.62
N LEU A 43 3.48 6.72 -5.51
CA LEU A 43 2.15 7.33 -5.53
C LEU A 43 2.19 8.74 -6.15
N ARG A 44 3.17 9.55 -5.77
CA ARG A 44 3.30 10.93 -6.22
C ARG A 44 3.65 11.03 -7.71
N LEU A 45 4.59 10.20 -8.17
CA LEU A 45 4.98 10.18 -9.58
C LEU A 45 3.86 9.60 -10.45
N ALA A 46 3.21 8.51 -10.05
CA ALA A 46 2.10 7.92 -10.80
C ALA A 46 0.89 8.88 -10.97
N GLN A 47 0.70 9.83 -10.03
CA GLN A 47 -0.35 10.85 -10.10
C GLN A 47 0.07 12.13 -10.84
N GLY A 48 1.28 12.20 -11.39
CA GLY A 48 1.78 13.40 -12.05
C GLY A 48 2.11 14.56 -11.11
N CYS A 49 2.23 14.31 -9.80
CA CYS A 49 2.57 15.37 -8.84
C CYS A 49 3.97 15.93 -9.12
N TYR A 50 4.20 17.17 -8.66
CA TYR A 50 5.51 17.85 -8.75
C TYR A 50 6.04 18.02 -10.19
N GLY A 51 5.16 18.01 -11.19
CA GLY A 51 5.53 18.20 -12.59
C GLY A 51 6.15 16.96 -13.25
N ALA A 52 5.85 15.76 -12.75
CA ALA A 52 6.35 14.52 -13.33
C ALA A 52 5.92 14.36 -14.81
N SER A 53 6.89 14.11 -15.69
CA SER A 53 6.65 13.89 -17.11
C SER A 53 5.88 12.59 -17.34
N TYR A 54 5.12 12.51 -18.42
CA TYR A 54 4.35 11.31 -18.76
C TYR A 54 5.21 10.02 -18.75
N GLN A 55 6.45 10.09 -19.23
CA GLN A 55 7.41 8.98 -19.20
C GLN A 55 7.79 8.56 -17.76
N GLN A 56 7.97 9.50 -16.84
CA GLN A 56 8.24 9.17 -15.44
C GLN A 56 7.01 8.53 -14.77
N GLN A 57 5.81 9.00 -15.12
CA GLN A 57 4.58 8.40 -14.63
C GLN A 57 4.44 6.96 -15.15
N GLU A 58 4.75 6.70 -16.42
CA GLU A 58 4.78 5.35 -17.00
C GLU A 58 5.79 4.45 -16.27
N VAL A 59 7.03 4.91 -16.06
CA VAL A 59 8.03 4.14 -15.30
C VAL A 59 7.58 3.85 -13.86
N ALA A 60 6.86 4.79 -13.22
CA ALA A 60 6.31 4.56 -11.88
C ALA A 60 5.23 3.48 -11.90
N MET A 61 4.40 3.46 -12.95
CA MET A 61 3.35 2.46 -13.12
C MET A 61 3.95 1.08 -13.45
N GLU A 62 4.92 1.01 -14.36
CA GLU A 62 5.67 -0.22 -14.67
C GLU A 62 6.31 -0.81 -13.42
N ALA A 63 7.00 0.02 -12.63
CA ALA A 63 7.58 -0.42 -11.36
C ALA A 63 6.52 -0.98 -10.42
N LEU A 64 5.35 -0.32 -10.29
CA LEU A 64 4.26 -0.81 -9.47
C LEU A 64 3.75 -2.17 -9.96
N VAL A 65 3.62 -2.38 -11.27
CA VAL A 65 3.25 -3.69 -11.83
C VAL A 65 4.31 -4.74 -11.50
N ASP A 66 5.60 -4.43 -11.61
CA ASP A 66 6.68 -5.35 -11.27
C ASP A 66 6.67 -5.78 -9.80
N PHE A 67 6.30 -4.87 -8.89
CA PHE A 67 6.03 -5.22 -7.50
C PHE A 67 4.80 -6.12 -7.37
N CYS A 68 3.71 -5.81 -8.08
CA CYS A 68 2.48 -6.61 -8.06
C CYS A 68 2.68 -8.04 -8.55
N ARG A 69 3.64 -8.29 -9.45
CA ARG A 69 4.05 -9.63 -9.92
C ARG A 69 4.74 -10.46 -8.83
N GLN A 70 5.25 -9.84 -7.76
CA GLN A 70 5.79 -10.58 -6.62
C GLN A 70 4.62 -11.19 -5.82
N LYS A 71 4.57 -12.53 -5.75
CA LYS A 71 3.44 -13.28 -5.16
C LYS A 71 2.97 -12.80 -3.79
N ALA A 72 3.90 -12.40 -2.93
CA ALA A 72 3.61 -11.98 -1.56
C ALA A 72 3.30 -10.49 -1.42
N PHE A 73 3.47 -9.69 -2.47
CA PHE A 73 3.41 -8.23 -2.39
C PHE A 73 2.10 -7.71 -1.85
N VAL A 74 0.98 -8.20 -2.38
CA VAL A 74 -0.36 -7.77 -1.96
C VAL A 74 -0.59 -8.02 -0.48
N VAL A 75 -0.32 -9.24 -0.03
CA VAL A 75 -0.55 -9.66 1.37
C VAL A 75 0.39 -8.91 2.30
N GLU A 76 1.67 -8.78 1.95
CA GLU A 76 2.67 -8.08 2.76
C GLU A 76 2.39 -6.59 2.86
N MET A 77 2.00 -5.92 1.78
CA MET A 77 1.63 -4.50 1.81
C MET A 77 0.41 -4.27 2.69
N TYR A 78 -0.62 -5.12 2.57
CA TYR A 78 -1.82 -4.99 3.39
C TYR A 78 -1.53 -5.28 4.88
N ALA A 79 -0.90 -6.42 5.20
CA ALA A 79 -0.64 -6.83 6.57
C ALA A 79 0.38 -5.93 7.26
N ASN A 80 1.44 -5.53 6.56
CA ASN A 80 2.51 -4.72 7.15
C ASN A 80 2.19 -3.24 7.17
N LEU A 81 1.53 -2.66 6.16
CA LEU A 81 1.30 -1.21 6.13
C LEU A 81 -0.12 -0.87 6.53
N ASP A 82 -1.12 -1.33 5.79
CA ASP A 82 -2.51 -0.94 5.99
C ASP A 82 -3.08 -1.38 7.34
N CYS A 83 -2.63 -2.52 7.87
CA CYS A 83 -3.04 -3.02 9.17
C CYS A 83 -2.17 -2.52 10.32
N ASP A 84 -1.02 -1.89 10.05
CA ASP A 84 -0.21 -1.28 11.10
C ASP A 84 -0.75 0.10 11.47
N ILE A 85 -0.99 0.28 12.77
CA ILE A 85 -1.51 1.51 13.37
C ILE A 85 -0.55 2.70 13.23
N THR A 86 0.75 2.46 13.03
CA THR A 86 1.75 3.54 12.87
C THR A 86 1.98 3.95 11.42
N CYS A 87 1.44 3.20 10.46
CA CYS A 87 1.67 3.37 9.03
C CYS A 87 0.41 3.92 8.32
N GLY A 88 0.56 4.46 7.11
CA GLY A 88 -0.56 4.85 6.25
C GLY A 88 -1.36 3.66 5.68
N ASN A 89 -2.43 3.92 4.92
CA ASN A 89 -3.13 2.90 4.13
C ASN A 89 -2.57 2.88 2.69
N VAL A 90 -1.26 2.60 2.59
CA VAL A 90 -0.51 2.72 1.33
C VAL A 90 -0.99 1.74 0.27
N PHE A 91 -1.36 0.51 0.67
CA PHE A 91 -1.89 -0.47 -0.28
C PHE A 91 -3.24 -0.02 -0.86
N GLU A 92 -4.13 0.51 -0.02
CA GLU A 92 -5.39 1.12 -0.45
C GLU A 92 -5.16 2.27 -1.44
N ASP A 93 -4.19 3.15 -1.17
CA ASP A 93 -3.85 4.25 -2.08
C ASP A 93 -3.31 3.76 -3.43
N LEU A 94 -2.44 2.76 -3.42
CA LEU A 94 -1.95 2.12 -4.65
C LEU A 94 -3.09 1.47 -5.43
N ALA A 95 -4.00 0.81 -4.74
CA ALA A 95 -5.18 0.20 -5.33
C ALA A 95 -6.08 1.24 -6.01
N ASN A 96 -6.27 2.38 -5.34
CA ASN A 96 -7.08 3.48 -5.83
C ASN A 96 -6.46 4.15 -7.07
N ILE A 97 -5.13 4.27 -7.15
CA ILE A 97 -4.49 4.77 -8.37
C ILE A 97 -4.67 3.76 -9.50
N LEU A 98 -4.35 2.49 -9.29
CA LEU A 98 -4.49 1.46 -10.32
C LEU A 98 -5.91 1.40 -10.87
N SER A 99 -6.92 1.43 -10.00
CA SER A 99 -8.32 1.41 -10.42
C SER A 99 -8.70 2.65 -11.22
N LYS A 100 -8.35 3.85 -10.76
CA LYS A 100 -8.65 5.09 -11.49
C LYS A 100 -7.93 5.18 -12.83
N SER A 101 -6.67 4.73 -12.88
CA SER A 101 -5.83 4.81 -14.08
C SER A 101 -6.14 3.73 -15.11
N ALA A 102 -6.85 2.65 -14.77
CA ALA A 102 -7.20 1.58 -15.70
C ALA A 102 -8.38 1.95 -16.62
N PHE A 103 -9.20 2.94 -16.25
CA PHE A 103 -10.37 3.35 -17.03
C PHE A 103 -10.10 4.63 -17.82
N PRO A 104 -9.98 4.56 -19.16
CA PRO A 104 -9.89 5.76 -19.99
C PRO A 104 -11.23 6.49 -20.03
N VAL A 105 -11.33 7.59 -19.28
CA VAL A 105 -12.53 8.44 -19.27
C VAL A 105 -12.28 9.64 -20.19
N ASN A 106 -13.08 9.74 -21.26
CA ASN A 106 -13.02 10.84 -22.23
C ASN A 106 -11.65 11.04 -22.91
N CYS A 107 -10.82 10.00 -23.00
CA CYS A 107 -9.51 10.04 -23.64
C CYS A 107 -9.25 8.75 -24.45
N PRO A 108 -8.34 8.78 -25.43
CA PRO A 108 -7.87 7.57 -26.09
C PRO A 108 -7.18 6.63 -25.09
N LEU A 109 -7.26 5.32 -25.36
CA LEU A 109 -6.51 4.32 -24.62
C LEU A 109 -5.00 4.62 -24.74
N SER A 110 -4.29 4.53 -23.61
CA SER A 110 -2.85 4.75 -23.52
C SER A 110 -2.17 3.61 -22.78
N ALA A 111 -0.84 3.52 -22.85
CA ALA A 111 -0.07 2.48 -22.17
C ALA A 111 -0.28 2.52 -20.64
N MET A 112 -0.52 3.69 -20.06
CA MET A 112 -0.89 3.83 -18.65
C MET A 112 -2.13 3.01 -18.25
N HIS A 113 -3.16 3.01 -19.09
CA HIS A 113 -4.38 2.25 -18.81
C HIS A 113 -4.13 0.75 -18.86
N ILE A 114 -3.29 0.30 -19.80
CA ILE A 114 -2.90 -1.10 -19.96
C ILE A 114 -2.07 -1.55 -18.75
N LEU A 115 -1.07 -0.75 -18.35
CA LEU A 115 -0.23 -1.03 -17.17
C LEU A 115 -1.05 -1.07 -15.89
N ALA A 116 -1.97 -0.11 -15.71
CA ALA A 116 -2.83 -0.08 -14.54
C ALA A 116 -3.76 -1.30 -14.47
N LEU A 117 -4.31 -1.74 -15.60
CA LEU A 117 -5.11 -2.95 -15.69
C LEU A 117 -4.28 -4.21 -15.39
N ASP A 118 -3.07 -4.31 -15.93
CA ASP A 118 -2.14 -5.43 -15.66
C ASP A 118 -1.80 -5.51 -14.16
N GLY A 119 -1.48 -4.36 -13.54
CA GLY A 119 -1.25 -4.26 -12.11
C GLY A 119 -2.46 -4.71 -11.27
N MET A 120 -3.69 -4.39 -11.69
CA MET A 120 -4.89 -4.92 -11.03
C MET A 120 -5.03 -6.43 -11.17
N ALA A 121 -4.79 -6.97 -12.37
CA ALA A 121 -4.90 -8.40 -12.65
C ALA A 121 -3.91 -9.23 -11.82
N GLU A 122 -2.64 -8.81 -11.79
CA GLU A 122 -1.59 -9.45 -10.99
C GLU A 122 -1.93 -9.45 -9.49
N ARG A 123 -2.52 -8.36 -9.01
CA ARG A 123 -2.97 -8.28 -7.61
C ARG A 123 -4.09 -9.26 -7.28
N ILE A 124 -5.07 -9.41 -8.17
CA ILE A 124 -6.19 -10.33 -7.98
C ILE A 124 -5.71 -11.78 -8.02
N SER A 125 -4.83 -12.10 -8.97
CA SER A 125 -4.19 -13.41 -9.08
C SER A 125 -3.49 -13.81 -7.77
N ASN A 126 -2.78 -12.87 -7.15
CA ASN A 126 -2.06 -13.09 -5.90
C ASN A 126 -2.95 -13.01 -4.64
N GLY A 127 -4.17 -12.47 -4.74
CA GLY A 127 -5.08 -12.20 -3.62
C GLY A 127 -6.17 -13.25 -3.38
N LEU A 128 -6.29 -14.28 -4.23
CA LEU A 128 -7.32 -15.30 -4.10
C LEU A 128 -6.97 -16.33 -3.01
N VAL A 129 -7.00 -15.89 -1.76
CA VAL A 129 -7.09 -16.78 -0.59
C VAL A 129 -8.40 -16.45 0.11
N SER A 130 -9.39 -17.31 -0.13
CA SER A 130 -10.66 -17.29 0.59
C SER A 130 -10.39 -17.33 2.09
N SER A 131 -10.93 -16.40 2.85
CA SER A 131 -10.93 -16.49 4.31
C SER A 131 -12.34 -16.20 4.83
N GLU A 132 -12.88 -17.21 5.50
CA GLU A 132 -14.15 -17.18 6.21
C GLU A 132 -14.06 -16.25 7.41
N GLN A 133 -15.13 -15.50 7.69
CA GLN A 133 -15.25 -14.66 8.88
C GLN A 133 -15.17 -15.52 10.15
N GLY A 134 -14.01 -15.49 10.82
CA GLY A 134 -13.86 -15.98 12.18
C GLY A 134 -14.58 -15.07 13.19
N SER A 135 -15.39 -15.66 14.06
CA SER A 135 -16.06 -14.99 15.16
C SER A 135 -15.04 -14.51 16.20
N ILE A 136 -15.21 -13.27 16.69
CA ILE A 136 -14.33 -12.66 17.69
C ILE A 136 -14.71 -13.22 19.06
N SER A 137 -13.81 -13.99 19.67
CA SER A 137 -13.86 -14.46 21.05
C SER A 137 -13.67 -13.29 22.03
N LEU A 138 -14.50 -13.24 23.07
CA LEU A 138 -14.45 -12.24 24.14
C LEU A 138 -13.39 -12.64 25.18
N GLU A 139 -12.17 -12.17 24.99
CA GLU A 139 -11.12 -12.25 26.01
C GLU A 139 -10.80 -10.88 26.64
N GLU A 140 -10.38 -10.98 27.89
CA GLU A 140 -9.91 -9.96 28.83
C GLU A 140 -9.30 -8.70 28.17
N TYR A 141 -9.68 -7.50 28.66
CA TYR A 141 -9.29 -6.23 28.06
C TYR A 141 -7.75 -6.08 28.03
N THR A 142 -7.20 -6.29 26.84
CA THR A 142 -5.80 -6.08 26.51
C THR A 142 -5.68 -4.81 25.66
N PRO A 143 -4.98 -3.76 26.12
CA PRO A 143 -4.75 -2.57 25.32
C PRO A 143 -4.07 -2.92 24.00
N PHE A 144 -4.47 -2.29 22.90
CA PHE A 144 -4.04 -2.70 21.56
C PHE A 144 -2.52 -2.62 21.33
N TRP A 145 -1.81 -1.76 22.07
CA TRP A 145 -0.35 -1.62 21.98
C TRP A 145 0.42 -2.73 22.70
N MET A 146 -0.25 -3.58 23.48
CA MET A 146 0.37 -4.73 24.16
C MET A 146 0.10 -6.07 23.47
N VAL A 147 -0.87 -6.13 22.55
CA VAL A 147 -1.23 -7.37 21.85
C VAL A 147 -0.13 -7.74 20.87
N LYS A 148 0.34 -8.99 20.92
CA LYS A 148 1.27 -9.57 19.95
C LYS A 148 0.58 -10.75 19.26
N CYS A 149 1.05 -11.08 18.06
CA CYS A 149 0.66 -12.32 17.41
C CYS A 149 1.43 -13.47 18.04
N ASP A 150 0.73 -14.54 18.40
CA ASP A 150 1.37 -15.70 19.03
C ASP A 150 2.25 -16.47 18.03
N ASN A 151 1.81 -16.58 16.77
CA ASN A 151 2.56 -17.25 15.72
C ASN A 151 2.33 -16.61 14.35
N TYR A 152 3.38 -16.03 13.75
CA TYR A 152 3.32 -15.44 12.39
C TYR A 152 3.43 -16.46 11.26
N SER A 153 3.82 -17.71 11.57
CA SER A 153 3.94 -18.77 10.58
C SER A 153 2.62 -19.51 10.34
N ASP A 154 1.63 -19.32 11.21
CA ASP A 154 0.36 -20.02 11.19
C ASP A 154 -0.81 -19.07 10.84
N PRO A 155 -1.46 -19.25 9.66
CA PRO A 155 -2.59 -18.43 9.24
C PRO A 155 -3.72 -18.31 10.27
N ASP A 156 -3.99 -19.36 11.03
CA ASP A 156 -5.08 -19.36 12.01
C ASP A 156 -4.82 -18.39 13.17
N HIS A 157 -3.56 -18.03 13.41
CA HIS A 157 -3.16 -17.06 14.42
C HIS A 157 -2.95 -15.66 13.84
N TRP A 158 -2.20 -15.52 12.74
CA TRP A 158 -1.82 -14.19 12.25
C TRP A 158 -2.93 -13.49 11.47
N VAL A 159 -3.82 -14.22 10.78
CA VAL A 159 -4.92 -13.60 10.01
C VAL A 159 -5.90 -12.88 10.95
N PRO A 160 -6.44 -13.52 12.01
CA PRO A 160 -7.32 -12.81 12.96
C PRO A 160 -6.62 -11.64 13.65
N PHE A 161 -5.33 -11.77 13.98
CA PHE A 161 -4.53 -10.70 14.56
C PHE A 161 -4.43 -9.48 13.64
N VAL A 162 -4.11 -9.67 12.36
CA VAL A 162 -4.06 -8.60 11.36
C VAL A 162 -5.42 -7.92 11.18
N CYS A 163 -6.51 -8.70 11.13
CA CYS A 163 -7.87 -8.18 11.06
C CYS A 163 -8.23 -7.31 12.29
N ARG A 164 -7.90 -7.76 13.51
CA ARG A 164 -8.09 -6.99 14.75
C ARG A 164 -7.29 -5.68 14.73
N ARG A 165 -6.05 -5.71 14.22
CA ARG A 165 -5.24 -4.49 14.07
C ARG A 165 -5.86 -3.51 13.08
N LYS A 166 -6.34 -3.97 11.93
CA LYS A 166 -7.01 -3.11 10.93
C LYS A 166 -8.27 -2.46 11.52
N ASP A 167 -9.09 -3.22 12.24
CA ASP A 167 -10.29 -2.67 12.90
C ASP A 167 -9.92 -1.61 13.96
N THR A 168 -8.91 -1.89 14.77
CA THR A 168 -8.41 -0.94 15.77
C THR A 168 -7.92 0.35 15.11
N LYS A 169 -7.10 0.24 14.06
CA LYS A 169 -6.62 1.40 13.29
C LYS A 169 -7.79 2.21 12.72
N ARG A 170 -8.79 1.55 12.13
CA ARG A 170 -9.99 2.21 11.62
C ARG A 170 -10.70 3.02 12.70
N ARG A 171 -10.93 2.44 13.87
CA ARG A 171 -11.58 3.13 15.01
C ARG A 171 -10.77 4.35 15.48
N LEU A 172 -9.45 4.22 15.56
CA LEU A 172 -8.56 5.33 15.93
C LEU A 172 -8.61 6.46 14.89
N MET A 173 -8.59 6.13 13.59
CA MET A 173 -8.69 7.12 12.51
C MET A 173 -10.03 7.87 12.57
N ILE A 174 -11.15 7.16 12.73
CA ILE A 174 -12.48 7.79 12.90
C ILE A 174 -12.51 8.71 14.12
N GLY A 175 -11.95 8.25 15.25
CA GLY A 175 -11.86 9.06 16.47
C GLY A 175 -11.03 10.32 16.27
N ALA A 176 -9.90 10.23 15.58
CA ALA A 176 -9.05 11.38 15.25
C ALA A 176 -9.79 12.37 14.32
N ASP A 177 -10.48 11.88 13.29
CA ASP A 177 -11.27 12.73 12.38
C ASP A 177 -12.41 13.45 13.10
N GLN A 178 -13.13 12.75 13.99
CA GLN A 178 -14.19 13.35 14.81
C GLN A 178 -13.63 14.42 15.76
N PHE A 179 -12.50 14.13 16.40
CA PHE A 179 -11.82 15.08 17.27
C PHE A 179 -11.40 16.35 16.49
N ASN A 180 -10.80 16.17 15.31
CA ASN A 180 -10.34 17.27 14.45
C ASN A 180 -11.49 18.13 13.92
N ARG A 181 -12.67 17.54 13.66
CA ARG A 181 -13.87 18.29 13.27
C ARG A 181 -14.49 19.05 14.44
N GLY A 182 -14.52 18.44 15.62
CA GLY A 182 -15.09 19.05 16.83
C GLY A 182 -14.26 20.22 17.38
N SER A 183 -12.95 20.24 17.14
CA SER A 183 -12.08 21.37 17.50
C SER A 183 -12.25 22.57 16.57
N GLN A 184 -12.55 22.36 15.28
CA GLN A 184 -12.83 23.43 14.31
C GLN A 184 -14.17 24.14 14.53
N GLN A 185 -15.14 23.49 15.18
CA GLN A 185 -16.44 24.11 15.53
C GLN A 185 -16.40 24.94 16.83
N ARG A 186 -15.29 24.89 17.58
CA ARG A 186 -15.10 25.59 18.87
C ARG A 186 -14.17 26.81 18.75
N ALA A 187 -13.69 27.13 17.55
CA ALA A 187 -12.91 28.32 17.21
C ALA A 187 -13.74 29.22 16.31
#